data_AF-A0A7J2I4W0-F1
#
_entry.id   AF-A0A7J2I4W0-F1
#
_cell.length_a   1.000
_cell.length_b   1.000
_cell.length_c   1.000
_cell.angle_alpha   90.00
_cell.angle_beta   90.00
_cell.angle_gamma   90.00
#
_symmetry.space_group_name_H-M   'P 1'
#
loop_
_entity.id
_entity.type
_entity.pdbx_description
1 polymer ?
#
loop_
_entity_poly.entity_id
_entity_poly.type
_entity_poly.pdbx_seq_one_letter_code
_entity_poly.pdbx_strand_id
1 'polypeptide(L)'
;MTRLRCRYFGICGGCQLQDMPYGEQVEWKVGQVSELFGREPDEVHESPKTFYYRNRMDFAVGPGWVVGLKERGKWWSYVDLHECLLMSPEADELKNLFREFIKSKRLQPWDTKRHVGLVRYIVIREGKFTGERMVTVVTYRSEEDHSRTFLEFLQEALDRGIEVSTLYWGINPTVADVSVSRELRLLHGDPYLRERLLG
;
A
#
# COMPACT_ATOMS: atom_id res chain seq x y z
N MET A 1 -18.12 -18.38 -15.16
CA MET A 1 -17.87 -16.93 -15.00
C MET A 1 -17.33 -16.68 -13.60
N THR A 2 -16.13 -16.10 -13.49
CA THR A 2 -15.54 -15.72 -12.19
C THR A 2 -16.36 -14.62 -11.56
N ARG A 3 -16.73 -14.77 -10.28
CA ARG A 3 -17.29 -13.66 -9.52
C ARG A 3 -16.17 -12.67 -9.22
N LEU A 4 -16.19 -11.51 -9.88
CA LEU A 4 -15.32 -10.38 -9.56
C LEU A 4 -15.45 -10.04 -8.08
N ARG A 5 -14.34 -10.16 -7.33
CA ARG A 5 -14.33 -9.94 -5.88
C ARG A 5 -14.00 -8.49 -5.51
N CYS A 6 -13.06 -7.85 -6.21
CA CYS A 6 -12.73 -6.45 -5.97
C CYS A 6 -13.63 -5.53 -6.78
N ARG A 7 -14.39 -4.66 -6.11
CA ARG A 7 -15.23 -3.64 -6.73
C ARG A 7 -14.46 -2.60 -7.56
N TYR A 8 -13.13 -2.52 -7.40
CA TYR A 8 -12.27 -1.58 -8.11
C TYR A 8 -11.56 -2.20 -9.33
N PHE A 9 -11.84 -3.47 -9.64
CA PHE A 9 -11.26 -4.14 -10.81
C PHE A 9 -11.59 -3.38 -12.10
N GLY A 10 -10.65 -3.39 -13.05
CA GLY A 10 -10.76 -2.65 -14.32
C GLY A 10 -10.39 -1.17 -14.23
N ILE A 11 -10.49 -0.53 -13.05
CA ILE A 11 -10.17 0.88 -12.83
C ILE A 11 -8.83 1.04 -12.08
N CYS A 12 -8.65 0.30 -10.98
CA CYS A 12 -7.41 0.32 -10.20
C CYS A 12 -6.24 -0.28 -11.00
N GLY A 13 -5.07 0.36 -10.95
CA GLY A 13 -3.86 -0.11 -11.64
C GLY A 13 -3.20 -1.38 -11.08
N GLY A 14 -3.78 -2.01 -10.05
CA GLY A 14 -3.19 -3.15 -9.35
C GLY A 14 -3.42 -4.52 -10.01
N CYS A 15 -4.56 -5.16 -9.71
CA CYS A 15 -4.84 -6.55 -10.08
C CYS A 15 -5.44 -6.65 -11.49
N GLN A 16 -4.67 -7.11 -12.48
CA GLN A 16 -5.10 -7.10 -13.89
C GLN A 16 -5.82 -8.37 -14.36
N LEU A 17 -5.70 -9.47 -13.62
CA LEU A 17 -6.25 -10.79 -14.01
C LEU A 17 -7.36 -11.28 -13.08
N GLN A 18 -7.98 -10.40 -12.28
CA GLN A 18 -8.93 -10.82 -11.24
C GLN A 18 -10.29 -11.30 -11.79
N ASP A 19 -10.59 -10.99 -13.05
CA ASP A 19 -11.71 -11.53 -13.81
C ASP A 19 -11.50 -12.98 -14.28
N MET A 20 -10.26 -13.47 -14.25
CA MET A 20 -9.89 -14.83 -14.63
C MET A 20 -9.87 -15.77 -13.41
N PRO A 21 -10.43 -17.00 -13.49
CA PRO A 21 -10.26 -18.01 -12.43
C PRO A 21 -8.77 -18.27 -12.16
N TYR A 22 -8.42 -18.60 -10.91
CA TYR A 22 -7.00 -18.71 -10.56
C TYR A 22 -6.24 -19.77 -11.35
N GLY A 23 -6.85 -20.94 -11.61
CA GLY A 23 -6.23 -21.97 -12.46
C GLY A 23 -5.93 -21.46 -13.88
N GLU A 24 -6.87 -20.74 -14.49
CA GLU A 24 -6.64 -20.10 -15.80
C GLU A 24 -5.56 -19.01 -15.73
N GLN A 25 -5.41 -18.30 -14.60
CA GLN A 25 -4.30 -17.36 -14.42
C GLN A 25 -2.94 -18.06 -14.40
N VAL A 26 -2.88 -19.26 -13.82
CA VAL A 26 -1.68 -20.09 -13.78
C VAL A 26 -1.36 -20.61 -15.17
N GLU A 27 -2.33 -21.21 -15.86
CA GLU A 27 -2.20 -21.68 -17.25
C GLU A 27 -1.77 -20.54 -18.19
N TRP A 28 -2.38 -19.37 -18.07
CA TRP A 28 -2.01 -18.19 -18.86
C TRP A 28 -0.54 -17.80 -18.64
N LYS A 29 -0.06 -17.78 -17.39
CA LYS A 29 1.35 -17.49 -17.08
C LYS A 29 2.30 -18.58 -17.60
N VAL A 30 1.91 -19.84 -17.49
CA VAL A 30 2.68 -20.97 -18.05
C VAL A 30 2.80 -20.83 -19.56
N GLY A 31 1.72 -20.48 -20.25
CA GLY A 31 1.72 -20.20 -21.68
C GLY A 31 2.68 -19.07 -22.05
N GLN A 32 2.65 -17.94 -21.32
CA GLN A 32 3.55 -16.80 -21.55
C GLN A 32 5.04 -17.17 -21.38
N VAL A 33 5.37 -17.94 -20.33
CA VAL A 33 6.74 -18.43 -20.11
C VAL A 33 7.12 -19.41 -21.22
N SER A 34 6.22 -20.32 -21.60
CA SER A 34 6.49 -21.35 -22.60
C SER A 34 6.73 -20.75 -23.99
N GLU A 35 5.96 -19.73 -24.37
CA GLU A 35 6.16 -18.98 -25.61
C GLU A 35 7.51 -18.25 -25.61
N LEU A 36 7.88 -17.63 -24.49
CA LEU A 36 9.13 -16.88 -24.37
C LEU A 36 10.37 -17.78 -24.47
N PHE A 37 10.31 -19.00 -23.92
CA PHE A 37 11.46 -19.91 -23.83
C PHE A 37 11.41 -21.10 -24.81
N GLY A 38 10.30 -21.31 -25.51
CA GLY A 38 10.09 -22.43 -26.43
C GLY A 38 9.93 -23.80 -25.74
N ARG A 39 9.65 -23.84 -24.43
CA ARG A 39 9.39 -25.06 -23.65
C ARG A 39 8.58 -24.76 -22.40
N GLU A 40 7.82 -25.74 -21.92
CA GLU A 40 7.11 -25.65 -20.65
C GLU A 40 8.06 -25.66 -19.44
N PRO A 41 7.68 -25.01 -18.32
CA PRO A 41 8.40 -25.11 -17.06
C PRO A 41 8.30 -26.52 -16.48
N ASP A 42 9.37 -27.01 -15.84
CA ASP A 42 9.38 -28.35 -15.22
C ASP A 42 8.45 -28.42 -13.99
N GLU A 43 8.29 -27.31 -13.29
CA GLU A 43 7.48 -27.19 -12.08
C GLU A 43 6.80 -25.82 -12.01
N VAL A 44 5.57 -25.81 -11.50
CA VAL A 44 4.76 -24.59 -11.30
C VAL A 44 4.27 -24.56 -9.85
N HIS A 45 4.78 -23.60 -9.09
CA HIS A 45 4.34 -23.39 -7.71
C HIS A 45 3.23 -22.33 -7.66
N GLU A 46 2.03 -22.77 -7.32
CA GLU A 46 0.92 -21.87 -7.03
C GLU A 46 1.11 -21.16 -5.69
N SER A 47 0.54 -19.95 -5.58
CA SER A 47 0.51 -19.24 -4.31
C SER A 47 -0.44 -19.95 -3.34
N PRO A 48 -0.04 -20.21 -2.09
CA PRO A 48 -0.93 -20.78 -1.09
C PRO A 48 -2.10 -19.87 -0.72
N LYS A 49 -2.00 -18.56 -1.02
CA LYS A 49 -3.05 -17.56 -0.81
C LYS A 49 -3.16 -16.63 -2.02
N THR A 50 -4.37 -16.45 -2.54
CA THR A 50 -4.65 -15.57 -3.70
C THR A 50 -5.23 -14.21 -3.30
N PHE A 51 -5.62 -14.06 -2.04
CA PHE A 51 -6.02 -12.82 -1.38
C PHE A 51 -5.28 -12.66 -0.06
N TYR A 52 -5.17 -11.43 0.44
CA TYR A 52 -4.55 -11.08 1.73
C TYR A 52 -3.08 -11.49 1.88
N TYR A 53 -2.43 -11.90 0.77
CA TYR A 53 -1.07 -12.43 0.78
C TYR A 53 0.01 -11.35 0.81
N ARG A 54 -0.31 -10.12 0.38
CA ARG A 54 0.68 -9.08 0.16
C ARG A 54 1.10 -8.49 1.50
N ASN A 55 2.40 -8.38 1.72
CA ASN A 55 3.00 -7.91 2.99
C ASN A 55 3.52 -6.47 2.92
N ARG A 56 3.39 -5.81 1.77
CA ARG A 56 3.72 -4.40 1.58
C ARG A 56 2.76 -3.76 0.58
N MET A 57 2.17 -2.64 0.98
CA MET A 57 1.41 -1.78 0.09
C MET A 57 1.80 -0.32 0.26
N ASP A 58 1.84 0.38 -0.86
CA ASP A 58 2.25 1.78 -0.95
C ASP A 58 1.03 2.55 -1.45
N PHE A 59 0.21 3.07 -0.52
CA PHE A 59 -1.01 3.79 -0.87
C PHE A 59 -0.69 5.25 -1.18
N ALA A 60 -0.99 5.67 -2.39
CA ALA A 60 -0.84 7.06 -2.83
C ALA A 60 -1.92 7.94 -2.19
N VAL A 61 -1.53 9.15 -1.81
CA VAL A 61 -2.41 10.16 -1.22
C VAL A 61 -2.61 11.26 -2.25
N GLY A 62 -3.83 11.38 -2.77
CA GLY A 62 -4.18 12.28 -3.87
C GLY A 62 -5.10 13.43 -3.46
N PRO A 63 -5.29 14.44 -4.35
CA PRO A 63 -6.22 15.54 -4.11
C PRO A 63 -7.61 15.07 -3.65
N GLY A 64 -8.24 15.83 -2.76
CA GLY A 64 -9.50 15.42 -2.13
C GLY A 64 -9.35 14.37 -1.01
N TRP A 65 -8.13 14.22 -0.47
CA TRP A 65 -7.80 13.22 0.56
C TRP A 65 -8.10 11.79 0.11
N VAL A 66 -7.92 11.51 -1.18
CA VAL A 66 -7.98 10.15 -1.70
C VAL A 66 -6.81 9.35 -1.13
N VAL A 67 -7.06 8.14 -0.63
CA VAL A 67 -6.01 7.23 -0.16
C VAL A 67 -6.23 5.87 -0.81
N GLY A 68 -5.35 5.50 -1.73
CA GLY A 68 -5.53 4.30 -2.54
C GLY A 68 -4.40 4.09 -3.54
N LEU A 69 -4.74 3.76 -4.77
CA LEU A 69 -3.78 3.50 -5.85
C LEU A 69 -4.07 4.37 -7.06
N LYS A 70 -3.14 4.44 -8.01
CA LYS A 70 -3.37 5.15 -9.28
C LYS A 70 -4.39 4.40 -10.13
N GLU A 71 -5.15 5.16 -10.90
CA GLU A 71 -6.00 4.60 -11.95
C GLU A 71 -5.11 4.02 -13.06
N ARG A 72 -5.54 2.91 -13.65
CA ARG A 72 -4.79 2.22 -14.70
C ARG A 72 -4.49 3.17 -15.86
N GLY A 73 -3.21 3.24 -16.25
CA GLY A 73 -2.75 4.07 -17.37
C GLY A 73 -2.76 5.58 -17.11
N LYS A 74 -3.09 6.04 -15.90
CA LYS A 74 -3.18 7.48 -15.58
C LYS A 74 -2.36 7.81 -14.33
N TRP A 75 -1.12 8.25 -14.53
CA TRP A 75 -0.22 8.64 -13.44
C TRP A 75 -0.74 9.80 -12.58
N TRP A 76 -1.67 10.60 -13.10
CA TRP A 76 -2.27 11.75 -12.41
C TRP A 76 -3.63 11.47 -11.75
N SER A 77 -4.20 10.29 -11.94
CA SER A 77 -5.52 9.93 -11.43
C SER A 77 -5.41 8.91 -10.30
N TYR A 78 -6.34 8.97 -9.37
CA TYR A 78 -6.33 8.17 -8.15
C TYR A 78 -7.66 7.43 -8.02
N VAL A 79 -7.60 6.21 -7.49
CA VAL A 79 -8.76 5.41 -7.11
C VAL A 79 -8.80 5.39 -5.59
N ASP A 80 -9.87 5.93 -5.02
CA ASP A 80 -10.06 5.90 -3.57
C ASP A 80 -10.51 4.52 -3.12
N LEU A 81 -9.58 3.80 -2.48
CA LEU A 81 -9.79 2.41 -2.08
C LEU A 81 -10.27 2.38 -0.64
N HIS A 82 -11.46 1.86 -0.37
CA HIS A 82 -11.91 1.56 1.00
C HIS A 82 -11.52 0.16 1.44
N GLU A 83 -11.24 -0.72 0.48
CA GLU A 83 -10.80 -2.09 0.68
C GLU A 83 -9.77 -2.47 -0.39
N CYS A 84 -8.84 -3.34 -0.05
CA CYS A 84 -7.89 -3.97 -0.95
C CYS A 84 -7.67 -5.42 -0.54
N LEU A 85 -8.26 -6.35 -1.28
CA LEU A 85 -8.15 -7.80 -1.02
C LEU A 85 -6.72 -8.39 -1.16
N LEU A 86 -5.69 -7.56 -1.31
CA LEU A 86 -4.29 -7.97 -1.30
C LEU A 86 -3.62 -7.81 0.07
N MET A 87 -4.02 -6.80 0.85
CA MET A 87 -3.52 -6.54 2.21
C MET A 87 -4.55 -7.02 3.23
N SER A 88 -4.15 -7.21 4.49
CA SER A 88 -5.06 -7.64 5.57
C SER A 88 -6.24 -6.66 5.78
N PRO A 89 -7.37 -7.12 6.35
CA PRO A 89 -8.45 -6.23 6.78
C PRO A 89 -7.99 -5.11 7.74
N GLU A 90 -7.04 -5.41 8.63
CA GLU A 90 -6.48 -4.46 9.59
C GLU A 90 -5.67 -3.36 8.87
N ALA A 91 -4.96 -3.69 7.80
CA ALA A 91 -4.26 -2.70 6.97
C ALA A 91 -5.25 -1.78 6.24
N ASP A 92 -6.39 -2.31 5.79
CA ASP A 92 -7.46 -1.49 5.19
C ASP A 92 -8.09 -0.55 6.22
N GLU A 93 -8.34 -1.04 7.44
CA GLU A 93 -8.85 -0.21 8.54
C GLU A 93 -7.87 0.90 8.89
N LEU A 94 -6.58 0.59 9.03
CA LEU A 94 -5.53 1.57 9.31
C LEU A 94 -5.42 2.63 8.20
N LYS A 95 -5.48 2.21 6.93
CA LYS A 95 -5.47 3.11 5.78
C LYS A 95 -6.71 4.00 5.73
N ASN A 96 -7.89 3.46 6.08
CA ASN A 96 -9.13 4.24 6.18
C ASN A 96 -9.08 5.25 7.33
N LEU A 97 -8.56 4.85 8.49
CA LEU A 97 -8.30 5.76 9.60
C LEU A 97 -7.35 6.88 9.19
N PHE A 98 -6.25 6.53 8.52
CA PHE A 98 -5.28 7.52 8.03
C PHE A 98 -5.94 8.55 7.11
N ARG A 99 -6.82 8.13 6.20
CA ARG A 99 -7.60 9.04 5.34
C ARG A 99 -8.37 10.07 6.17
N GLU A 100 -9.15 9.62 7.13
CA GLU A 100 -9.96 10.51 7.96
C GLU A 100 -9.09 11.41 8.84
N PHE A 101 -7.97 10.88 9.33
CA PHE A 101 -6.98 11.62 10.11
C PHE A 101 -6.38 12.79 9.32
N ILE A 102 -5.82 12.54 8.12
CA ILE A 102 -5.19 13.61 7.33
C ILE A 102 -6.22 14.66 6.89
N LYS A 103 -7.46 14.25 6.67
CA LYS A 103 -8.58 15.14 6.33
C LYS A 103 -8.98 16.02 7.52
N SER A 104 -9.11 15.45 8.72
CA SER A 104 -9.49 16.19 9.93
C SER A 104 -8.41 17.22 10.33
N LYS A 105 -7.13 16.86 10.15
CA LYS A 105 -5.97 17.75 10.38
C LYS A 105 -5.70 18.71 9.22
N ARG A 106 -6.47 18.64 8.14
CA ARG A 106 -6.32 19.45 6.91
C ARG A 106 -4.91 19.35 6.28
N LEU A 107 -4.23 18.22 6.48
CA LEU A 107 -2.92 17.97 5.86
C LEU A 107 -3.12 17.82 4.36
N GLN A 108 -2.50 18.70 3.58
CA GLN A 108 -2.74 18.76 2.14
C GLN A 108 -2.11 17.55 1.44
N PRO A 109 -2.89 16.76 0.68
CA PRO A 109 -2.35 15.76 -0.22
C PRO A 109 -1.39 16.35 -1.24
N TRP A 110 -0.40 15.58 -1.66
CA TRP A 110 0.51 15.94 -2.73
C TRP A 110 -0.19 15.88 -4.09
N ASP A 111 -0.21 17.00 -4.80
CA ASP A 111 -0.68 17.08 -6.16
C ASP A 111 0.49 16.84 -7.12
N THR A 112 0.51 15.67 -7.75
CA THR A 112 1.58 15.26 -8.67
C THR A 112 1.64 16.08 -9.95
N LYS A 113 0.59 16.82 -10.33
CA LYS A 113 0.58 17.69 -11.52
C LYS A 113 1.11 19.08 -11.19
N ARG A 114 0.69 19.62 -10.05
CA ARG A 114 1.02 20.98 -9.62
C ARG A 114 2.28 21.05 -8.75
N HIS A 115 2.76 19.91 -8.26
CA HIS A 115 3.89 19.78 -7.34
C HIS A 115 3.72 20.63 -6.07
N VAL A 116 2.51 20.58 -5.50
CA VAL A 116 2.14 21.27 -4.26
C VAL A 116 1.48 20.31 -3.29
N GLY A 117 1.45 20.68 -2.01
CA GLY A 117 0.92 19.84 -0.94
C GLY A 117 2.02 19.20 -0.11
N LEU A 118 1.65 18.25 0.72
CA LEU A 118 2.50 17.72 1.77
C LEU A 118 2.52 16.18 1.77
N VAL A 119 1.38 15.53 2.01
CA VAL A 119 1.31 14.09 2.25
C VAL A 119 1.27 13.35 0.93
N ARG A 120 2.21 12.43 0.70
CA ARG A 120 2.39 11.73 -0.58
C ARG A 120 1.90 10.29 -0.53
N TYR A 121 2.28 9.56 0.51
CA TYR A 121 2.01 8.13 0.65
C TYR A 121 1.79 7.75 2.11
N ILE A 122 1.01 6.69 2.32
CA ILE A 122 1.13 5.82 3.49
C ILE A 122 1.59 4.45 3.01
N VAL A 123 2.75 4.01 3.47
CA VAL A 123 3.29 2.68 3.17
C VAL A 123 3.05 1.79 4.39
N ILE A 124 2.39 0.65 4.18
CA ILE A 124 2.09 -0.32 5.23
C ILE A 124 2.81 -1.61 4.90
N ARG A 125 3.59 -2.11 5.86
CA ARG A 125 4.24 -3.43 5.82
C ARG A 125 3.70 -4.28 6.96
N GLU A 126 3.58 -5.58 6.72
CA GLU A 126 3.07 -6.55 7.69
C GLU A 126 3.94 -7.79 7.71
N GLY A 127 4.27 -8.31 8.88
CA GLY A 127 4.76 -9.66 9.04
C GLY A 127 3.57 -10.62 9.05
N LYS A 128 3.38 -11.40 7.98
CA LYS A 128 2.26 -12.33 7.82
C LYS A 128 2.30 -13.48 8.82
N PHE A 129 3.47 -13.80 9.38
CA PHE A 129 3.63 -14.86 10.38
C PHE A 129 4.03 -14.34 11.77
N THR A 130 4.25 -13.04 11.92
CA THR A 130 4.61 -12.41 13.21
C THR A 130 3.53 -11.47 13.74
N GLY A 131 2.67 -10.94 12.86
CA GLY A 131 1.68 -9.92 13.21
C GLY A 131 2.26 -8.51 13.35
N GLU A 132 3.58 -8.33 13.20
CA GLU A 132 4.20 -7.01 13.24
C GLU A 132 3.70 -6.13 12.09
N ARG A 133 3.57 -4.82 12.35
CA ARG A 133 3.06 -3.85 11.37
C ARG A 133 3.87 -2.57 11.41
N MET A 134 4.50 -2.26 10.28
CA MET A 134 5.32 -1.06 10.10
C MET A 134 4.62 -0.11 9.14
N VAL A 135 4.49 1.14 9.58
CA VAL A 135 3.84 2.21 8.83
C VAL A 135 4.85 3.29 8.52
N THR A 136 4.82 3.82 7.29
CA THR A 136 5.60 4.99 6.91
C THR A 136 4.68 6.02 6.30
N VAL A 137 4.55 7.19 6.94
CA VAL A 137 3.90 8.35 6.33
C VAL A 137 4.96 9.13 5.56
N VAL A 138 4.77 9.30 4.25
CA VAL A 138 5.73 9.99 3.39
C VAL A 138 5.22 11.39 3.08
N THR A 139 6.00 12.42 3.38
CA THR A 139 5.72 13.82 3.05
C THR A 139 6.71 14.39 2.04
N TYR A 140 6.38 15.54 1.45
CA TYR A 140 7.28 16.27 0.57
C TYR A 140 8.43 16.96 1.31
N ARG A 141 8.14 17.59 2.46
CA ARG A 141 9.10 18.40 3.24
C ARG A 141 9.02 18.13 4.74
N SER A 142 10.00 18.64 5.48
CA SER A 142 10.16 18.51 6.94
C SER A 142 10.21 19.85 7.72
N GLU A 143 10.00 20.98 7.05
CA GLU A 143 10.11 22.33 7.66
C GLU A 143 9.07 22.58 8.75
N GLU A 144 7.92 21.91 8.66
CA GLU A 144 6.92 21.81 9.72
C GLU A 144 7.12 20.43 10.37
N ASP A 145 7.66 20.37 11.58
CA ASP A 145 7.86 19.09 12.27
C ASP A 145 6.50 18.44 12.60
N HIS A 146 6.07 17.52 11.74
CA HIS A 146 4.81 16.80 11.87
C HIS A 146 4.91 15.55 12.75
N SER A 147 6.03 15.34 13.46
CA SER A 147 6.23 14.16 14.31
C SER A 147 5.10 14.01 15.32
N ARG A 148 4.70 15.09 16.01
CA ARG A 148 3.57 15.07 16.96
C ARG A 148 2.26 14.69 16.27
N THR A 149 1.99 15.25 15.10
CA THR A 149 0.78 14.94 14.33
C THR A 149 0.73 13.45 13.97
N PHE A 150 1.83 12.85 13.50
CA PHE A 150 1.81 11.42 13.16
C PHE A 150 1.81 10.50 14.39
N LEU A 151 2.31 10.96 15.53
CA LEU A 151 2.13 10.27 16.82
C LEU A 151 0.66 10.32 17.29
N GLU A 152 -0.08 11.39 17.02
CA GLU A 152 -1.54 11.44 17.27
C GLU A 152 -2.28 10.41 16.39
N PHE A 153 -1.88 10.27 15.12
CA PHE A 153 -2.41 9.22 14.25
C PHE A 153 -2.14 7.81 14.79
N LEU A 154 -0.92 7.57 15.29
CA LEU A 154 -0.58 6.31 15.94
C LEU A 154 -1.48 6.05 17.14
N GLN A 155 -1.70 7.05 18.00
CA GLN A 155 -2.58 6.91 19.16
C GLN A 155 -4.01 6.56 18.74
N GLU A 156 -4.56 7.23 17.72
CA GLU A 156 -5.89 6.90 17.20
C GLU A 156 -5.99 5.47 16.65
N ALA A 157 -4.90 4.93 16.08
CA ALA A 157 -4.86 3.54 15.62
C ALA A 157 -4.86 2.56 16.81
N LEU A 158 -4.04 2.82 17.82
CA LEU A 158 -3.96 2.00 19.03
C LEU A 158 -5.27 2.02 19.82
N ASP A 159 -5.95 3.18 19.90
CA ASP A 159 -7.26 3.32 20.56
C ASP A 159 -8.35 2.48 19.87
N ARG A 160 -8.18 2.16 18.58
CA ARG A 160 -9.05 1.26 17.82
C ARG A 160 -8.62 -0.21 17.89
N GLY A 161 -7.55 -0.52 18.63
CA GLY A 161 -6.98 -1.87 18.73
C GLY A 161 -6.17 -2.28 17.49
N ILE A 162 -5.73 -1.34 16.67
CA ILE A 162 -4.87 -1.63 15.51
C ILE A 162 -3.41 -1.52 15.95
N GLU A 163 -2.78 -2.67 16.15
CA GLU A 163 -1.37 -2.74 16.51
C GLU A 163 -0.47 -2.20 15.39
N VAL A 164 0.43 -1.29 15.76
CA VAL A 164 1.47 -0.72 14.89
C VAL A 164 2.80 -0.80 15.63
N SER A 165 3.62 -1.79 15.28
CA SER A 165 4.91 -2.04 15.92
C SER A 165 5.96 -1.00 15.57
N THR A 166 5.83 -0.33 14.42
CA THR A 166 6.76 0.71 13.98
C THR A 166 6.05 1.83 13.23
N LEU A 167 6.33 3.08 13.59
CA LEU A 167 5.94 4.24 12.81
C LEU A 167 7.17 5.04 12.37
N TYR A 168 7.26 5.25 11.06
CA TYR A 168 8.23 6.13 10.42
C TYR A 168 7.54 7.35 9.81
N TRP A 169 8.24 8.48 9.88
CA TRP A 169 7.98 9.64 9.03
C TRP A 169 9.10 9.76 7.99
N GLY A 170 8.73 9.63 6.72
CA GLY A 170 9.64 9.72 5.59
C GLY A 170 9.47 11.03 4.81
N ILE A 171 10.57 11.57 4.28
CA ILE A 171 10.56 12.78 3.45
C ILE A 171 11.08 12.48 2.05
N ASN A 172 10.30 12.84 1.03
CA ASN A 172 10.68 12.81 -0.38
C ASN A 172 10.47 14.20 -1.01
N PRO A 173 11.52 15.03 -1.07
CA PRO A 173 11.45 16.41 -1.58
C PRO A 173 11.55 16.50 -3.11
N THR A 174 11.47 15.38 -3.82
CA THR A 174 11.61 15.37 -5.28
C THR A 174 10.25 15.38 -5.96
N VAL A 175 10.18 15.83 -7.21
CA VAL A 175 8.94 15.72 -8.01
C VAL A 175 8.60 14.29 -8.42
N ALA A 176 9.57 13.36 -8.31
CA ALA A 176 9.38 11.96 -8.72
C ALA A 176 8.25 11.30 -7.93
N ASP A 177 7.33 10.64 -8.64
CA ASP A 177 6.18 9.98 -8.04
C ASP A 177 6.56 8.61 -7.47
N VAL A 178 7.33 8.63 -6.38
CA VAL A 178 7.82 7.43 -5.69
C VAL A 178 7.50 7.48 -4.21
N SER A 179 7.17 6.31 -3.66
CA SER A 179 6.90 6.07 -2.24
C SER A 179 8.16 5.88 -1.39
N VAL A 180 9.33 6.11 -1.97
CA VAL A 180 10.63 6.02 -1.30
C VAL A 180 10.98 7.36 -0.67
N SER A 181 11.44 7.33 0.57
CA SER A 181 11.89 8.51 1.31
C SER A 181 13.41 8.67 1.21
N ARG A 182 13.88 9.91 1.05
CA ARG A 182 15.31 10.27 1.11
C ARG A 182 15.80 10.42 2.54
N GLU A 183 14.93 10.91 3.42
CA GLU A 183 15.15 10.93 4.86
C GLU A 183 14.05 10.10 5.51
N LEU A 184 14.42 9.36 6.56
CA LEU A 184 13.50 8.52 7.31
C LEU A 184 13.73 8.76 8.80
N ARG A 185 12.67 9.14 9.53
CA ARG A 185 12.69 9.45 10.96
C ARG A 185 11.83 8.44 11.70
N LEU A 186 12.45 7.66 12.57
CA LEU A 186 11.72 6.72 13.44
C LEU A 186 10.96 7.54 14.49
N LEU A 187 9.64 7.38 14.53
CA LEU A 187 8.78 8.06 15.51
C LEU A 187 8.36 7.12 16.65
N HIS A 188 8.19 5.83 16.36
CA HIS A 188 7.76 4.84 17.35
C HIS A 188 8.28 3.44 17.03
N GLY A 189 8.63 2.69 18.08
CA GLY A 189 8.84 1.25 18.04
C GLY A 189 10.22 0.81 17.56
N ASP A 190 10.29 -0.42 17.06
CA ASP A 190 11.53 -1.05 16.56
C ASP A 190 11.83 -0.54 15.13
N PRO A 191 13.07 -0.14 14.80
CA PRO A 191 13.42 0.27 13.43
C PRO A 191 13.25 -0.85 12.37
N TYR A 192 13.07 -2.10 12.79
CA TYR A 192 12.89 -3.23 11.90
C TYR A 192 11.54 -3.91 12.11
N LEU A 193 10.95 -4.37 11.00
CA LEU A 193 9.85 -5.33 11.02
C LEU A 193 10.44 -6.73 10.80
N ARG A 194 10.02 -7.69 11.61
CA ARG A 194 10.40 -9.09 11.50
C ARG A 194 9.31 -9.90 10.81
N GLU A 195 9.74 -10.80 9.95
CA GLU A 195 8.92 -11.83 9.32
C GLU A 195 9.55 -13.19 9.61
N ARG A 196 8.75 -14.25 9.57
CA ARG A 196 9.23 -15.63 9.73
C ARG A 196 9.09 -16.41 8.44
N LEU A 197 10.17 -17.01 7.98
CA LEU A 197 10.20 -17.89 6.81
C LEU A 197 10.95 -19.17 7.17
N LEU A 198 10.30 -20.32 7.01
CA LEU A 198 10.90 -21.66 7.20
C LEU A 198 11.41 -21.97 8.63
N GLY A 199 10.84 -21.35 9.66
CA GLY A 199 11.25 -21.51 11.06
C GLY A 199 12.01 -20.30 11.58
#